data_AF-A0A931MW91-F1
#
_entry.id   AF-A0A931MW91-F1
#
_cell.length_a   1.000
_cell.length_b   1.000
_cell.length_c   1.000
_cell.angle_alpha   90.00
_cell.angle_beta   90.00
_cell.angle_gamma   90.00
#
_symmetry.space_group_name_H-M   'P 1'
#
loop_
_entity.id
_entity.type
_entity.pdbx_description
1 polymer ?
#
loop_
_entity_poly.entity_id
_entity_poly.type
_entity_poly.pdbx_seq_one_letter_code
_entity_poly.pdbx_strand_id
1 'polypeptide(L)'
;MSKFRNIGQPLYIPLFTAFPVGVWMILKKTPWTGIDISLYLLVILFLIFTGVVETEEGDKKQLFFGYVYLLAGGLFGVVGLIKWLT
;
A
#
# COMPACT_ATOMS: atom_id res chain seq x y z
N MET A 1 10.82 21.92 19.96
CA MET A 1 10.25 20.56 20.01
C MET A 1 10.05 20.09 18.57
N SER A 2 10.53 18.97 18.06
CA SER A 2 11.37 17.88 18.53
C SER A 2 11.92 17.21 17.26
N LYS A 3 13.24 17.18 17.11
CA LYS A 3 13.97 16.61 15.96
C LYS A 3 13.79 15.07 15.84
N PHE A 4 13.10 14.45 16.80
CA PHE A 4 12.83 13.02 16.90
C PHE A 4 11.53 12.56 16.21
N ARG A 5 10.67 13.45 15.69
CA ARG A 5 9.43 13.06 15.01
C ARG A 5 9.64 12.46 13.60
N ASN A 6 10.78 12.71 12.98
CA ASN A 6 10.99 12.41 11.55
C ASN A 6 11.58 11.02 11.24
N ILE A 7 12.01 10.25 12.23
CA ILE A 7 12.68 8.94 12.00
C ILE A 7 11.70 7.77 12.28
N GLY A 8 10.55 8.05 12.90
CA GLY A 8 9.56 7.05 13.28
C GLY A 8 8.14 7.51 12.96
N GLN A 9 7.91 8.14 11.80
CA GLN A 9 6.54 8.30 11.32
C GLN A 9 5.99 6.89 11.02
N PRO A 10 4.94 6.42 11.72
CA PRO A 10 4.41 5.07 11.55
C PRO A 10 3.90 4.81 10.13
N LEU A 11 3.79 5.84 9.30
CA LEU A 11 3.34 5.77 7.90
C LEU A 11 4.43 5.40 6.87
N TYR A 12 5.70 5.17 7.28
CA TYR A 12 6.67 4.49 6.40
C TYR A 12 6.55 2.96 6.45
N ILE A 13 5.95 2.42 7.52
CA ILE A 13 5.70 0.98 7.71
C ILE A 13 4.93 0.34 6.54
N PRO A 14 3.87 0.97 5.98
CA PRO A 14 3.15 0.50 4.79
C PRO A 14 4.03 0.25 3.58
N LEU A 15 5.01 1.12 3.30
CA LEU A 15 5.91 0.89 2.16
C LEU A 15 6.76 -0.37 2.37
N PHE A 16 7.21 -0.61 3.61
CA PHE A 16 8.06 -1.74 3.95
C PHE A 16 7.32 -3.06 4.13
N THR A 17 6.01 -3.03 4.40
CA THR A 17 5.22 -4.25 4.66
C THR A 17 4.20 -4.53 3.56
N ALA A 18 3.37 -3.56 3.19
CA ALA A 18 2.30 -3.76 2.22
C ALA A 18 2.85 -3.93 0.81
N PHE A 19 3.93 -3.22 0.45
CA PHE A 19 4.52 -3.34 -0.89
C PHE A 19 5.13 -4.74 -1.13
N PRO A 20 6.00 -5.29 -0.25
CA PRO A 20 6.51 -6.65 -0.44
C PRO A 20 5.42 -7.72 -0.42
N VAL A 21 4.41 -7.58 0.46
CA VAL A 21 3.28 -8.53 0.51
C VAL A 21 2.47 -8.44 -0.78
N GLY A 22 2.15 -7.24 -1.26
CA GLY A 22 1.44 -7.05 -2.53
C GLY A 22 2.19 -7.67 -3.71
N VAL A 23 3.50 -7.43 -3.82
CA VAL A 23 4.33 -8.02 -4.88
C VAL A 23 4.36 -9.54 -4.77
N TRP A 24 4.56 -10.09 -3.56
CA TRP A 24 4.56 -11.53 -3.32
C TRP A 24 3.24 -12.17 -3.77
N MET A 25 2.11 -11.54 -3.47
CA MET A 25 0.78 -11.99 -3.88
C MET A 25 0.62 -11.98 -5.40
N ILE A 26 1.09 -10.93 -6.09
CA ILE A 26 1.12 -10.87 -7.56
C ILE A 26 1.99 -11.98 -8.17
N LEU A 27 3.01 -12.49 -7.48
CA LEU A 27 3.85 -13.59 -7.96
C LEU A 27 3.30 -14.97 -7.57
N LYS A 28 2.46 -15.07 -6.54
CA LYS A 28 1.87 -16.34 -6.06
C LYS A 28 1.00 -17.00 -7.15
N LYS A 29 1.14 -18.30 -7.39
CA LYS A 29 0.32 -19.03 -8.38
C LYS A 29 -1.18 -19.00 -8.04
N THR A 30 -2.02 -18.95 -9.06
CA THR A 30 -3.48 -19.09 -8.97
C THR A 30 -3.89 -20.58 -8.87
N PRO A 31 -5.10 -20.90 -8.39
CA PRO A 31 -6.16 -19.99 -7.93
C PRO A 31 -5.89 -19.41 -6.55
N TRP A 32 -6.25 -18.14 -6.36
CA TRP A 32 -6.23 -17.51 -5.04
C TRP A 32 -7.38 -18.04 -4.18
N THR A 33 -7.07 -18.37 -2.93
CA THR A 33 -8.07 -18.76 -1.94
C THR A 33 -8.79 -17.51 -1.38
N GLY A 34 -9.88 -17.71 -0.65
CA GLY A 34 -10.56 -16.59 0.04
C GLY A 34 -9.62 -15.80 0.97
N ILE A 35 -8.71 -16.50 1.65
CA ILE A 35 -7.69 -15.88 2.53
C ILE A 35 -6.73 -15.00 1.72
N ASP A 36 -6.33 -15.47 0.55
CA ASP A 36 -5.46 -14.70 -0.34
C ASP A 36 -6.13 -13.40 -0.79
N ILE A 37 -7.39 -13.50 -1.23
CA ILE A 37 -8.15 -12.32 -1.67
C ILE A 37 -8.29 -11.32 -0.51
N SER A 38 -8.63 -11.78 0.69
CA SER A 38 -8.73 -10.91 1.87
C SER A 38 -7.40 -10.24 2.20
N LEU A 39 -6.29 -10.98 2.21
CA LEU A 39 -4.97 -10.42 2.47
C LEU A 39 -4.57 -9.39 1.42
N TYR A 40 -4.87 -9.66 0.15
CA TYR A 40 -4.57 -8.73 -0.94
C TYR A 40 -5.40 -7.44 -0.86
N LEU A 41 -6.68 -7.55 -0.50
CA LEU A 41 -7.53 -6.38 -0.25
C LEU A 41 -7.02 -5.55 0.92
N LEU A 42 -6.54 -6.17 2.00
CA LEU A 42 -5.94 -5.45 3.12
C LEU A 42 -4.69 -4.67 2.69
N VAL A 43 -3.85 -5.25 1.82
CA VAL A 43 -2.70 -4.53 1.24
C VAL A 43 -3.14 -3.28 0.49
N ILE A 44 -4.14 -3.41 -0.39
CA ILE A 44 -4.66 -2.28 -1.18
C ILE A 44 -5.25 -1.20 -0.26
N LEU A 45 -6.11 -1.60 0.69
CA LEU A 45 -6.74 -0.69 1.63
C LEU A 45 -5.71 0.04 2.49
N PHE A 46 -4.65 -0.65 2.91
CA PHE A 46 -3.59 -0.05 3.69
C PHE A 46 -2.81 0.99 2.89
N LEU A 47 -2.45 0.68 1.64
CA LEU A 47 -1.81 1.65 0.74
C LEU A 47 -2.69 2.87 0.48
N ILE A 48 -3.98 2.67 0.23
CA ILE A 48 -4.93 3.79 0.03
C ILE A 48 -5.04 4.64 1.31
N PHE A 49 -5.24 4.00 2.46
CA PHE A 49 -5.35 4.70 3.75
C PHE A 49 -4.11 5.54 4.05
N THR A 50 -2.91 4.95 3.94
CA THR A 50 -1.65 5.67 4.13
C THR A 50 -1.51 6.80 3.11
N GLY A 51 -1.87 6.55 1.86
CA GLY A 51 -1.85 7.55 0.80
C GLY A 51 -2.68 8.77 1.13
N VAL A 52 -3.92 8.57 1.57
CA VAL A 52 -4.83 9.65 1.97
C VAL A 52 -4.26 10.43 3.15
N VAL A 53 -3.83 9.74 4.23
CA VAL A 53 -3.32 10.40 5.44
C VAL A 53 -2.07 11.25 5.14
N GLU A 54 -1.12 10.73 4.35
CA GLU A 54 0.09 11.47 3.97
C GLU A 54 -0.20 12.67 3.07
N THR A 55 -1.25 12.62 2.24
CA THR A 55 -1.66 13.77 1.43
C THR A 55 -2.32 14.89 2.23
N GLU A 56 -2.85 14.60 3.42
CA GLU A 56 -3.51 15.60 4.28
C GLU A 56 -2.53 16.39 5.17
N GLU A 57 -1.34 15.89 5.47
CA GLU A 57 -0.39 16.55 6.39
C GLU A 57 0.33 17.79 5.80
N GLY A 58 0.23 18.04 4.49
CA GLY A 58 0.66 19.29 3.84
C GLY A 58 2.18 19.52 3.68
N ASP A 59 3.04 18.67 4.25
CA ASP A 59 4.48 18.66 3.93
C ASP A 59 4.71 18.08 2.51
N LYS A 60 5.53 18.76 1.70
CA LYS A 60 5.85 18.34 0.32
C LYS A 60 6.38 16.91 0.25
N LYS A 61 7.15 16.45 1.23
CA LYS A 61 7.69 15.09 1.25
C LYS A 61 6.59 14.06 1.47
N GLN A 62 5.72 14.34 2.43
CA GLN A 62 4.59 13.48 2.79
C GLN A 62 3.60 13.40 1.64
N LEU A 63 3.30 14.54 1.02
CA LEU A 63 2.47 14.62 -0.17
C LEU A 63 3.00 13.76 -1.34
N PHE A 64 4.32 13.76 -1.58
CA PHE A 64 4.93 12.88 -2.58
C PHE A 64 4.73 11.40 -2.24
N PHE A 65 5.05 10.99 -1.01
CA PHE A 65 4.86 9.60 -0.59
C PHE A 65 3.38 9.20 -0.62
N GLY A 66 2.48 10.10 -0.23
CA GLY A 66 1.04 9.94 -0.31
C GLY A 66 0.57 9.57 -1.71
N TYR A 67 0.99 10.32 -2.73
CA TYR A 67 0.68 9.98 -4.12
C TYR A 67 1.32 8.66 -4.58
N VAL A 68 2.54 8.34 -4.14
CA VAL A 68 3.17 7.04 -4.43
C VAL A 68 2.33 5.89 -3.87
N TYR A 69 1.83 6.02 -2.63
CA TYR A 69 0.96 5.01 -2.03
C TYR A 69 -0.38 4.86 -2.77
N LEU A 70 -1.01 5.98 -3.15
CA LEU A 70 -2.27 5.96 -3.89
C LEU A 70 -2.10 5.31 -5.27
N LEU A 71 -1.05 5.66 -6.01
CA LEU A 71 -0.74 5.07 -7.31
C LEU A 71 -0.45 3.57 -7.17
N ALA A 72 0.34 3.18 -6.16
CA ALA A 72 0.61 1.77 -5.89
C ALA A 72 -0.68 1.00 -5.57
N GLY A 73 -1.53 1.53 -4.68
CA GLY A 73 -2.81 0.91 -4.33
C GLY A 73 -3.72 0.72 -5.56
N GLY A 74 -3.77 1.72 -6.45
CA GLY A 74 -4.48 1.62 -7.73
C GLY A 74 -3.91 0.53 -8.65
N LEU A 75 -2.58 0.50 -8.84
CA LEU A 75 -1.92 -0.52 -9.66
C LEU A 75 -2.10 -1.94 -9.11
N PHE A 76 -1.91 -2.14 -7.80
CA PHE A 76 -2.17 -3.42 -7.15
C PHE A 76 -3.64 -3.83 -7.31
N GLY A 77 -4.58 -2.89 -7.19
CA GLY A 77 -6.01 -3.13 -7.45
C GLY A 77 -6.28 -3.65 -8.86
N VAL A 78 -5.76 -2.97 -9.89
CA VAL A 78 -5.95 -3.38 -11.29
C VAL A 78 -5.30 -4.75 -11.55
N VAL A 79 -4.05 -4.95 -11.15
CA VAL A 79 -3.32 -6.21 -11.40
C VAL A 79 -3.96 -7.38 -10.67
N GLY A 80 -4.39 -7.18 -9.42
CA GLY A 80 -5.07 -8.22 -8.66
C GLY A 80 -6.43 -8.59 -9.23
N LEU A 81 -7.18 -7.60 -9.73
CA LEU A 81 -8.46 -7.85 -10.39
C LEU A 81 -8.27 -8.69 -11.67
N ILE A 82 -7.30 -8.32 -12.52
CA ILE A 82 -6.98 -9.09 -13.74
C ILE A 82 -6.63 -10.53 -13.39
N LYS A 83 -5.76 -10.71 -12.38
CA LYS A 83 -5.29 -12.03 -11.94
C LYS A 83 -6.37 -12.87 -11.25
N TRP A 84 -7.36 -12.23 -10.65
CA TRP A 84 -8.50 -12.95 -10.07
C TRP A 84 -9.49 -13.40 -11.15
N LEU A 85 -9.65 -12.63 -12.23
CA LEU A 85 -10.57 -12.92 -13.33
C LEU A 85 -10.00 -13.83 -14.42
N THR A 86 -8.69 -14.10 -14.42
CA THR A 86 -7.98 -14.92 -15.43
C THR A 86 -7.42 -16.20 -14.82
#